data_AF-A0A7X7V4F8-F1
#
_entry.id   AF-A0A7X7V4F8-F1
#
_cell.length_a   1.000
_cell.length_b   1.000
_cell.length_c   1.000
_cell.angle_alpha   90.00
_cell.angle_beta   90.00
_cell.angle_gamma   90.00
#
_symmetry.space_group_name_H-M   'P 1'
#
loop_
_entity.id
_entity.type
_entity.pdbx_description
1 polymer ?
#
loop_
_entity_poly.entity_id
_entity_poly.type
_entity_poly.pdbx_seq_one_letter_code
_entity_poly.pdbx_strand_id
1 'polypeptide(L)' 'MSDRQNIYELLEEIHQKAFPDCPVGEYLKHMDALVGPLKDMPDGELVARLYAYNKMPFYEHF' A
#
# COMPACT_ATOMS: atom_id res chain seq x y z
N MET A 1 -6.11 1.90 18.19
CA MET A 1 -5.31 2.46 17.08
C MET A 1 -6.26 2.66 15.93
N SER A 2 -6.34 3.85 15.35
CA SER A 2 -7.27 4.13 14.25
C SER A 2 -6.75 3.51 12.94
N ASP A 3 -7.65 2.98 12.10
CA ASP A 3 -7.29 2.30 10.84
C ASP A 3 -6.36 3.12 9.94
N ARG A 4 -6.46 4.46 10.00
CA ARG A 4 -5.55 5.39 9.30
C ARG A 4 -4.09 5.28 9.71
N GLN A 5 -3.80 5.04 10.99
CA GLN A 5 -2.42 4.89 11.46
C GLN A 5 -1.81 3.61 10.89
N ASN A 6 -2.58 2.52 10.89
CA ASN A 6 -2.16 1.25 10.28
C ASN A 6 -1.90 1.39 8.77
N ILE A 7 -2.68 2.21 8.06
CA ILE A 7 -2.47 2.49 6.63
C ILE A 7 -1.10 3.15 6.41
N TYR A 8 -0.76 4.17 7.19
CA TYR A 8 0.53 4.85 7.05
C TYR A 8 1.71 3.94 7.38
N GLU A 9 1.62 3.15 8.44
CA GLU A 9 2.67 2.19 8.82
C GLU A 9 2.87 1.14 7.73
N LEU A 10 1.79 0.61 7.14
CA LEU A 10 1.87 -0.32 6.03
C LEU A 10 2.48 0.30 4.77
N LEU A 11 2.09 1.54 4.44
CA LEU A 11 2.66 2.25 3.30
C LEU A 11 4.15 2.52 3.48
N GLU A 12 4.60 2.87 4.69
CA GLU A 12 6.01 3.06 5.00
C GLU A 12 6.80 1.75 4.93
N GLU A 13 6.28 0.67 5.51
CA GLU A 13 6.93 -0.65 5.42
C GLU A 13 7.09 -1.12 3.97
N ILE A 14 6.03 -0.98 3.16
CA ILE A 14 6.06 -1.36 1.75
C ILE A 14 7.05 -0.48 0.98
N HIS A 15 7.07 0.83 1.25
CA HIS A 15 8.00 1.75 0.61
C HIS A 15 9.46 1.34 0.88
N GLN A 16 9.80 1.07 2.14
CA GLN A 16 11.15 0.65 2.51
C GLN A 16 11.54 -0.73 1.95
N LYS A 17 10.60 -1.68 1.87
CA LYS A 17 10.88 -3.05 1.41
C LYS A 17 10.93 -3.19 -0.11
N ALA A 18 9.98 -2.59 -0.82
CA ALA A 18 9.76 -2.81 -2.24
C ALA A 18 10.25 -1.65 -3.12
N PHE A 19 10.31 -0.43 -2.58
CA PHE A 19 10.64 0.78 -3.35
C PHE A 19 11.56 1.76 -2.61
N PRO A 20 12.67 1.30 -1.98
CA PRO A 20 13.49 2.14 -1.08
C PRO A 20 14.08 3.37 -1.77
N ASP A 21 14.38 3.27 -3.06
CA ASP A 21 14.98 4.36 -3.86
C ASP A 21 13.93 5.21 -4.61
N CYS A 22 12.63 4.90 -4.46
CA CYS A 22 11.56 5.60 -5.16
C CYS A 22 11.09 6.82 -4.34
N PRO A 23 10.89 8.00 -4.95
CA PRO A 23 10.27 9.13 -4.27
C PRO A 23 8.83 8.78 -3.84
N VAL A 24 8.41 9.23 -2.65
CA VAL A 24 7.08 8.94 -2.08
C VAL A 24 5.94 9.23 -3.06
N GLY A 25 6.03 10.33 -3.83
CA GLY A 25 5.01 10.70 -4.80
C GLY A 25 4.89 9.74 -6.00
N GLU A 26 5.99 9.10 -6.42
CA GLU A 26 5.96 8.06 -7.45
C GLU A 26 5.51 6.72 -6.88
N TYR A 27 6.01 6.37 -5.71
CA TYR A 27 5.59 5.19 -4.96
C TYR A 27 4.06 5.14 -4.76
N LEU A 28 3.45 6.26 -4.32
CA LEU A 28 2.00 6.31 -4.13
C LEU A 28 1.22 6.11 -5.44
N LYS A 29 1.74 6.55 -6.59
CA LYS A 29 1.13 6.27 -7.90
C LYS A 29 1.22 4.80 -8.27
N HIS A 30 2.35 4.15 -7.97
CA HIS A 30 2.50 2.71 -8.16
C HIS A 30 1.55 1.93 -7.26
N MET A 31 1.41 2.33 -6.00
CA MET A 31 0.47 1.72 -5.07
C MET A 31 -0.98 1.90 -5.49
N ASP A 32 -1.35 3.08 -6.02
CA ASP A 32 -2.68 3.32 -6.56
C ASP A 32 -3.01 2.36 -7.72
N ALA A 33 -2.02 2.06 -8.58
CA ALA A 33 -2.17 1.09 -9.66
C ALA A 33 -2.21 -0.39 -9.18
N LEU A 34 -1.43 -0.73 -8.15
CA LEU A 34 -1.28 -2.11 -7.65
C LEU A 34 -2.38 -2.53 -6.67
N VAL A 35 -2.79 -1.61 -5.80
CA VAL A 35 -3.75 -1.85 -4.71
C VAL A 35 -5.14 -1.34 -5.09
N GLY A 36 -5.22 -0.39 -6.01
CA GLY A 36 -6.44 0.30 -6.40
C GLY A 36 -6.51 1.74 -5.85
N PRO A 37 -7.56 2.50 -6.21
CA PRO A 37 -7.65 3.93 -5.93
C PRO A 37 -7.61 4.22 -4.43
N LEU A 38 -6.48 4.75 -3.95
CA LEU A 38 -6.23 4.93 -2.51
C LEU A 38 -7.18 5.97 -1.88
N LYS A 39 -7.65 6.93 -2.69
CA LYS A 39 -8.45 8.06 -2.24
C LYS A 39 -9.94 7.75 -2.09
N ASP A 40 -10.46 6.83 -2.89
CA ASP A 40 -11.89 6.51 -2.97
C ASP A 40 -12.24 5.18 -2.29
N MET A 41 -11.25 4.52 -1.69
CA MET A 41 -11.40 3.22 -1.02
C MET A 41 -11.72 3.39 0.48
N PRO A 42 -12.64 2.59 1.04
CA PRO A 42 -12.87 2.55 2.48
C PRO A 42 -11.59 2.14 3.24
N ASP A 43 -11.29 2.83 4.34
CA ASP A 43 -10.07 2.61 5.14
C ASP A 43 -9.85 1.11 5.48
N GLY A 44 -10.91 0.37 5.83
CA GLY A 44 -10.80 -1.07 6.14
C GLY A 44 -10.46 -1.97 4.94
N GLU A 45 -10.94 -1.63 3.74
CA GLU A 45 -10.58 -2.35 2.52
C GLU A 45 -9.15 -2.03 2.12
N LEU A 46 -8.76 -0.76 2.25
CA LEU A 46 -7.41 -0.30 1.95
C LEU A 46 -6.37 -0.98 2.86
N VAL A 47 -6.63 -1.08 4.16
CA VAL A 47 -5.79 -1.83 5.10
C VAL A 47 -5.65 -3.29 4.66
N ALA A 48 -6.75 -3.96 4.31
CA ALA A 48 -6.72 -5.36 3.92
C ALA A 48 -5.87 -5.60 2.66
N ARG A 49 -6.00 -4.74 1.65
CA ARG A 49 -5.23 -4.86 0.40
C ARG A 49 -3.76 -4.50 0.59
N LEU A 50 -3.44 -3.44 1.34
CA LEU A 50 -2.06 -3.09 1.69
C LEU A 50 -1.40 -4.20 2.51
N TYR A 51 -2.13 -4.80 3.45
CA TYR A 51 -1.64 -5.91 4.25
C TYR A 51 -1.39 -7.17 3.39
N ALA A 52 -2.29 -7.46 2.44
CA ALA A 52 -2.11 -8.54 1.48
C ALA A 52 -0.86 -8.30 0.61
N TYR A 53 -0.68 -7.09 0.08
CA TYR A 53 0.49 -6.70 -0.70
C TYR A 53 1.78 -6.78 0.12
N ASN A 54 1.80 -6.27 1.36
CA ASN A 54 2.98 -6.33 2.23
C ASN A 54 3.39 -7.78 2.59
N LYS A 55 2.41 -8.69 2.72
CA LYS A 55 2.68 -10.11 2.99
C LYS A 55 3.13 -10.89 1.75
N MET A 56 2.65 -10.52 0.57
CA MET A 56 3.04 -11.12 -0.69
C MET A 56 3.29 -10.01 -1.72
N PRO A 57 4.47 -9.36 -1.69
CA PRO A 57 4.78 -8.21 -2.57
C PRO A 57 4.85 -8.54 -4.07
N PHE A 58 4.46 -9.75 -4.46
CA PHE A 58 4.46 -10.28 -5.82
C PHE A 58 3.25 -11.19 -6.10
N TYR A 59 2.11 -10.93 -5.46
CA TYR A 59 0.86 -11.57 -5.88
C TYR A 59 0.39 -10.94 -7.19
N GLU A 60 1.09 -11.26 -8.28
CA GLU A 60 0.58 -11.23 -9.64
C GLU A 60 -0.56 -12.25 -9.73
N HIS A 61 -1.74 -11.94 -9.19
CA HIS A 61 -2.95 -12.63 -9.62
C HIS A 61 -3.66 -11.77 -10.66
N PHE A 62 -3.40 -12.17 -11.92
CA PHE A 62 -4.38 -12.45 -12.96
C PHE A 62 -5.81 -11.93 -12.74
#